data_AF-A0A5B8LVD5-F1
#
_entry.id   AF-A0A5B8LVD5-F1
#
_cell.length_a   1.000
_cell.length_b   1.000
_cell.length_c   1.000
_cell.angle_alpha   90.00
_cell.angle_beta   90.00
_cell.angle_gamma   90.00
#
_symmetry.space_group_name_H-M   'P 1'
#
loop_
_entity.id
_entity.type
_entity.pdbx_description
1 polymer ?
#
loop_
_entity_poly.entity_id
_entity_poly.type
_entity_poly.pdbx_seq_one_letter_code
_entity_poly.pdbx_strand_id
1 'polypeptide(L)'
;MNMMTSFVEQIEKLGLARPKPPATPELVLEAAERLGLTLKLTAPSVPEQYEVLKLDELSGYIKARHGGMQVIYPDAGGEEIYDGPIDGFGGFTDHEREAKLLFALTLIAARMLA
;
A
#
# COMPACT_ATOMS: atom_id res chain seq x y z
N MET A 1 -3.45 -29.45 5.06
CA MET A 1 -2.26 -29.21 4.23
C MET A 1 -2.39 -27.81 3.65
N ASN A 2 -1.56 -26.86 4.10
CA ASN A 2 -1.73 -25.45 3.74
C ASN A 2 -1.25 -25.24 2.31
N MET A 3 -2.17 -25.03 1.37
CA MET A 3 -1.93 -24.99 -0.08
C MET A 3 -0.87 -23.95 -0.49
N MET A 4 -0.70 -22.90 0.32
CA MET A 4 0.27 -21.83 0.12
C MET A 4 1.71 -22.25 0.46
N THR A 5 1.91 -23.12 1.47
CA THR A 5 3.21 -23.71 1.78
C THR A 5 3.68 -24.61 0.64
N SER A 6 2.75 -25.35 0.02
CA SER A 6 3.02 -26.20 -1.15
C SER A 6 3.52 -25.41 -2.36
N PHE A 7 3.02 -24.20 -2.62
CA PHE A 7 3.40 -23.44 -3.81
C PHE A 7 4.79 -22.80 -3.69
N VAL A 8 5.12 -22.23 -2.52
CA VAL A 8 6.45 -21.67 -2.25
C VAL A 8 7.52 -22.75 -2.28
N GLU A 9 7.26 -23.91 -1.65
CA GLU A 9 8.15 -25.06 -1.69
C GLU A 9 8.34 -25.62 -3.12
N GLN A 10 7.30 -25.54 -3.97
CA GLN A 10 7.38 -25.94 -5.37
C GLN A 10 8.23 -24.96 -6.20
N ILE A 11 8.10 -23.65 -5.98
CA ILE A 11 8.93 -22.62 -6.62
C ILE A 11 10.42 -22.82 -6.28
N GLU A 12 10.72 -23.09 -5.01
CA GLU A 12 12.09 -23.34 -4.55
C GLU A 12 12.67 -24.63 -5.15
N LYS A 13 11.87 -25.71 -5.24
CA LYS A 13 12.26 -26.95 -5.92
C LYS A 13 12.51 -26.79 -7.41
N LEU A 14 11.86 -25.82 -8.05
CA LEU A 14 12.04 -25.49 -9.46
C LEU A 14 13.21 -24.53 -9.72
N GLY A 15 13.90 -24.06 -8.66
CA GLY A 15 15.00 -23.10 -8.78
C GLY A 15 14.55 -21.72 -9.27
N LEU A 16 13.25 -21.42 -9.20
CA LEU A 16 12.69 -20.15 -9.63
C LEU A 16 12.87 -19.11 -8.51
N ALA A 17 13.30 -17.90 -8.89
CA ALA A 17 13.37 -16.79 -7.94
C ALA A 17 11.95 -16.47 -7.43
N ARG A 18 11.84 -16.15 -6.14
CA ARG A 18 10.59 -15.63 -5.59
C ARG A 18 10.19 -14.36 -6.36
N PRO A 19 8.93 -14.19 -6.75
CA PRO A 19 8.49 -12.97 -7.40
C PRO A 19 8.79 -11.78 -6.46
N LYS A 20 9.48 -10.76 -7.01
CA LYS A 20 9.75 -9.53 -6.27
C LYS A 20 8.40 -8.88 -5.93
N PRO A 21 8.18 -8.40 -4.70
CA PRO A 21 6.98 -7.63 -4.38
C PRO A 21 6.87 -6.42 -5.33
N PRO A 22 5.64 -5.94 -5.59
CA PRO A 22 5.46 -4.74 -6.40
C PRO A 22 6.32 -3.62 -5.80
N ALA A 23 7.14 -3.00 -6.64
CA ALA A 23 7.89 -1.83 -6.22
C ALA A 23 6.92 -0.67 -6.10
N THR A 24 7.04 0.12 -5.03
CA THR A 24 6.40 1.44 -4.97
C THR A 24 6.94 2.28 -6.14
N PRO A 25 6.08 2.91 -6.97
CA PRO A 25 6.54 3.73 -8.07
C PRO A 25 7.44 4.88 -7.59
N GLU A 26 8.47 5.20 -8.35
CA GLU A 26 9.48 6.22 -7.98
C GLU A 26 8.85 7.59 -7.74
N LEU A 27 7.89 7.99 -8.58
CA LEU A 27 7.15 9.23 -8.44
C LEU A 27 6.37 9.33 -7.10
N VAL A 28 5.87 8.20 -6.60
CA VAL A 28 5.17 8.15 -5.30
C VAL A 28 6.16 8.39 -4.16
N LEU A 29 7.37 7.84 -4.24
CA LEU A 29 8.42 8.05 -3.25
C LEU A 29 8.89 9.51 -3.25
N GLU A 30 9.12 10.10 -4.44
CA GLU A 30 9.45 11.52 -4.57
C GLU A 30 8.35 12.43 -4.00
N ALA A 31 7.08 12.11 -4.28
CA ALA A 31 5.95 12.88 -3.77
C ALA A 31 5.86 12.79 -2.25
N ALA A 32 6.04 11.60 -1.67
CA ALA A 32 6.08 11.42 -0.22
C ALA A 32 7.21 12.27 0.39
N GLU A 33 8.42 12.20 -0.16
CA GLU A 33 9.55 13.00 0.32
C GLU A 33 9.29 14.51 0.26
N ARG A 34 8.70 15.01 -0.83
CA ARG A 34 8.32 16.44 -0.96
C ARG A 34 7.27 16.88 0.06
N LEU A 35 6.40 15.97 0.52
CA LEU A 35 5.45 16.19 1.62
C LEU A 35 6.11 15.98 3.00
N GLY A 36 7.39 15.57 3.02
CA GLY A 36 8.15 15.16 4.20
C GLY A 36 7.52 13.93 4.86
N LEU A 37 6.98 13.00 4.08
CA LEU A 37 6.39 11.74 4.50
C LEU A 37 7.26 10.57 4.05
N THR A 38 7.17 9.46 4.77
CA THR A 38 7.73 8.17 4.37
C THR A 38 6.59 7.21 4.08
N LEU A 39 6.58 6.58 2.91
CA LEU A 39 5.62 5.54 2.54
C LEU A 39 6.28 4.17 2.66
N LYS A 40 5.71 3.29 3.48
CA LYS A 40 6.25 1.96 3.77
C LYS A 40 5.23 0.88 3.42
N LEU A 41 5.56 0.05 2.44
CA LEU A 41 4.79 -1.15 2.11
C LEU A 41 4.93 -2.18 3.24
N THR A 42 3.83 -2.47 3.93
CA THR A 42 3.80 -3.43 5.06
C THR A 42 3.26 -4.80 4.68
N ALA A 43 2.38 -4.85 3.67
CA ALA A 43 1.95 -6.10 3.04
C ALA A 43 1.77 -5.89 1.52
N PRO A 44 2.37 -6.72 0.65
CA PRO A 44 2.35 -6.50 -0.79
C PRO A 44 1.03 -6.88 -1.48
N SER A 45 0.17 -7.68 -0.83
CA SER A 45 -1.12 -8.10 -1.39
C SER A 45 -1.97 -8.86 -0.36
N VAL A 46 -3.30 -8.84 -0.56
CA VAL A 46 -4.35 -9.61 0.15
C VAL A 46 -4.32 -9.47 1.69
N PRO A 47 -4.45 -8.24 2.23
CA PRO A 47 -4.58 -6.98 1.52
C PRO A 47 -3.22 -6.31 1.28
N GLU A 48 -3.13 -5.51 0.22
CA GLU A 48 -1.99 -4.63 0.01
C GLU A 48 -2.12 -3.43 0.98
N GLN A 49 -1.05 -3.13 1.72
CA GLN A 49 -1.09 -2.21 2.85
C GLN A 49 0.16 -1.33 2.91
N TYR A 50 -0.04 -0.06 3.26
CA TYR A 50 1.04 0.88 3.49
C TYR A 50 0.85 1.63 4.81
N GLU A 51 1.96 1.83 5.52
CA GLU A 51 2.08 2.83 6.59
C GLU A 51 2.64 4.12 5.98
N VAL A 52 2.08 5.26 6.38
CA VAL A 52 2.59 6.59 6.05
C VAL A 52 3.12 7.21 7.34
N LEU A 53 4.37 7.67 7.33
CA LEU A 53 5.03 8.23 8.51
C LEU A 53 5.41 9.70 8.31
N LYS A 54 5.31 10.50 9.36
CA LYS A 54 5.88 11.85 9.46
C LYS A 54 6.84 11.84 10.64
N LEU A 55 8.12 12.14 10.41
CA LEU A 55 9.14 12.15 11.49
C LEU A 55 9.12 10.87 12.34
N ASP A 56 8.99 9.71 11.68
CA ASP A 56 8.88 8.37 12.28
C ASP A 56 7.60 8.07 13.09
N GLU A 57 6.61 8.97 13.10
CA GLU A 57 5.29 8.73 13.69
C GLU A 57 4.26 8.34 12.62
N LEU A 58 3.35 7.40 12.94
CA LEU A 58 2.26 7.03 12.03
C LEU A 58 1.37 8.25 11.77
N SER A 59 1.22 8.58 10.49
CA SER A 59 0.46 9.74 10.00
C SER A 59 -0.47 9.36 8.85
N GLY A 60 -0.60 8.08 8.54
CA GLY A 60 -1.66 7.56 7.70
C GLY A 60 -1.51 6.07 7.45
N TYR A 61 -2.58 5.47 6.97
CA TYR A 61 -2.62 4.07 6.61
C TYR A 61 -3.45 3.88 5.34
N ILE A 62 -2.92 3.10 4.41
CA ILE A 62 -3.55 2.80 3.12
C ILE A 62 -3.78 1.30 3.05
N LYS A 63 -5.00 0.89 2.67
CA LYS A 63 -5.35 -0.53 2.53
C LYS A 63 -6.16 -0.75 1.27
N ALA A 64 -5.69 -1.64 0.40
CA ALA A 64 -6.39 -2.11 -0.78
C ALA A 64 -6.85 -3.56 -0.60
N ARG A 65 -8.17 -3.79 -0.71
CA ARG A 65 -8.79 -5.11 -0.52
C ARG A 65 -10.14 -5.18 -1.21
N HIS A 66 -10.43 -6.32 -1.84
CA HIS A 66 -11.75 -6.68 -2.38
C HIS A 66 -12.32 -5.64 -3.37
N GLY A 67 -11.47 -5.04 -4.20
CA GLY A 67 -11.89 -3.99 -5.14
C GLY A 67 -12.10 -2.61 -4.51
N GLY A 68 -11.78 -2.45 -3.22
CA GLY A 68 -11.82 -1.17 -2.51
C GLY A 68 -10.46 -0.72 -2.00
N MET A 69 -10.33 0.58 -1.78
CA MET A 69 -9.21 1.24 -1.13
C MET A 69 -9.71 2.14 -0.02
N GLN A 70 -9.14 1.98 1.16
CA GLN A 70 -9.35 2.83 2.32
C GLN A 70 -8.10 3.66 2.60
N VAL A 71 -8.30 4.93 2.95
CA VAL A 71 -7.27 5.82 3.51
C VAL A 71 -7.71 6.22 4.90
N ILE A 72 -6.88 5.93 5.90
CA ILE A 72 -7.19 6.07 7.32
C ILE A 72 -6.13 6.97 7.96
N TYR A 73 -6.56 7.86 8.85
CA TYR A 73 -5.70 8.79 9.58
C TYR A 73 -5.99 8.77 11.09
N PRO A 74 -4.97 8.79 11.98
CA PRO A 74 -3.54 8.82 11.66
C PRO A 74 -2.94 7.43 11.40
N ASP A 75 -3.67 6.36 11.72
CA ASP A 75 -3.21 4.99 11.57
C ASP A 75 -4.37 4.04 11.26
N ALA A 76 -4.11 2.73 11.23
CA ALA A 76 -5.10 1.71 10.86
C ALA A 76 -6.35 1.65 11.76
N GLY A 77 -6.30 2.20 12.99
CA GLY A 77 -7.43 2.32 13.91
C GLY A 77 -8.08 3.71 13.92
N GLY A 78 -7.62 4.62 13.07
CA GLY A 78 -8.10 5.99 13.01
C GLY A 78 -9.40 6.20 12.23
N GLU A 79 -9.61 7.46 11.85
CA GLU A 79 -10.73 7.90 11.02
C GLU A 79 -10.49 7.53 9.55
N GLU A 80 -11.47 6.90 8.92
CA GLU A 80 -11.48 6.71 7.48
C GLU A 80 -11.78 8.06 6.80
N ILE A 81 -10.79 8.62 6.12
CA ILE A 81 -10.90 9.88 5.39
C ILE A 81 -11.24 9.68 3.91
N TYR A 82 -11.19 8.43 3.44
CA TYR A 82 -11.63 8.02 2.11
C TYR A 82 -11.90 6.52 2.04
N ASP A 83 -12.98 6.15 1.36
CA ASP A 83 -13.29 4.80 0.89
C ASP A 83 -13.78 4.89 -0.56
N GLY A 84 -13.19 4.10 -1.45
CA GLY A 84 -13.58 4.09 -2.85
C GLY A 84 -12.99 2.95 -3.66
N PRO A 85 -13.40 2.82 -4.93
CA PRO A 85 -13.10 1.65 -5.75
C PRO A 85 -11.66 1.65 -6.26
N ILE A 86 -11.16 0.44 -6.52
CA ILE A 86 -9.95 0.14 -7.29
C ILE A 86 -10.25 -0.99 -8.29
N ASP A 87 -9.43 -1.10 -9.33
CA ASP A 87 -9.58 -2.12 -10.36
C ASP A 87 -9.15 -3.51 -9.85
N GLY A 88 -8.18 -3.56 -8.96
CA GLY A 88 -7.62 -4.82 -8.44
C GLY A 88 -8.43 -5.45 -7.29
N PHE A 89 -8.53 -6.79 -7.29
CA PHE A 89 -9.32 -7.53 -6.28
C PHE A 89 -8.59 -7.76 -4.95
N GLY A 90 -7.26 -7.88 -4.97
CA GLY A 90 -6.43 -8.18 -3.79
C GLY A 90 -5.43 -7.09 -3.39
N GLY A 91 -5.33 -6.04 -4.19
CA GLY A 91 -4.33 -4.97 -4.15
C GLY A 91 -4.49 -4.11 -5.40
N PHE A 92 -3.68 -3.08 -5.59
CA PHE A 92 -3.78 -2.25 -6.80
C PHE A 92 -3.29 -3.02 -8.03
N THR A 93 -3.86 -2.72 -9.20
CA THR A 93 -3.22 -3.06 -10.47
C THR A 93 -2.01 -2.16 -10.72
N ASP A 94 -1.08 -2.58 -11.56
CA ASP A 94 0.11 -1.77 -11.89
C ASP A 94 -0.25 -0.45 -12.59
N HIS A 95 -1.38 -0.41 -13.30
CA HIS A 95 -1.84 0.79 -14.00
C HIS A 95 -2.45 1.86 -13.08
N GLU A 96 -3.08 1.45 -11.97
CA GLU A 96 -3.74 2.40 -11.05
C GLU A 96 -2.89 2.74 -9.82
N ARG A 97 -1.93 1.88 -9.46
CA ARG A 97 -1.16 1.95 -8.20
C ARG A 97 -0.56 3.32 -7.96
N GLU A 98 0.13 3.88 -8.96
CA GLU A 98 0.76 5.19 -8.85
C GLU A 98 -0.25 6.29 -8.53
N ALA A 99 -1.32 6.40 -9.34
CA ALA A 99 -2.35 7.42 -9.17
C ALA A 99 -3.08 7.30 -7.82
N LYS A 100 -3.40 6.07 -7.39
CA LYS A 100 -4.09 5.82 -6.11
C LYS A 100 -3.21 6.16 -4.92
N LEU A 101 -1.93 5.78 -4.94
CA LEU A 101 -1.00 6.12 -3.87
C LEU A 101 -0.73 7.63 -3.78
N LEU A 102 -0.56 8.32 -4.92
CA LEU A 102 -0.44 9.78 -4.94
C LEU A 102 -1.69 10.45 -4.35
N PHE A 103 -2.88 9.99 -4.74
CA PHE A 103 -4.13 10.50 -4.18
C PHE A 103 -4.21 10.33 -2.66
N ALA A 104 -3.90 9.14 -2.14
CA ALA A 104 -3.88 8.92 -0.69
C ALA A 104 -2.88 9.81 0.05
N LEU A 105 -1.66 9.99 -0.50
CA LEU A 105 -0.67 10.89 0.10
C LEU A 105 -1.18 12.32 0.16
N THR A 106 -1.89 12.80 -0.87
CA THR A 106 -2.48 14.15 -0.85
C THR A 106 -3.59 14.29 0.18
N LEU A 107 -4.44 13.27 0.37
CA LEU A 107 -5.49 13.28 1.39
C LEU A 107 -4.90 13.33 2.81
N ILE A 108 -3.90 12.49 3.07
CA ILE A 108 -3.19 12.45 4.35
C ILE A 108 -2.52 13.80 4.62
N ALA A 109 -1.78 14.34 3.66
CA ALA A 109 -1.14 15.65 3.81
C ALA A 109 -2.14 16.77 4.06
N ALA A 110 -3.28 16.76 3.36
CA ALA A 110 -4.36 17.72 3.60
C ALA A 110 -4.96 17.58 5.01
N ARG A 111 -5.16 16.35 5.49
CA ARG A 111 -5.71 16.08 6.83
C ARG A 111 -4.80 16.57 7.95
N MET A 112 -3.48 16.57 7.75
CA MET A 112 -2.49 17.09 8.71
C MET A 112 -2.50 18.62 8.83
N LEU A 113 -3.03 19.32 7.83
CA LEU A 113 -3.09 20.79 7.81
C LEU A 113 -4.42 21.35 8.35
N ALA A 114 -5.43 20.50 8.52
CA ALA A 114 -6.78 20.85 8.98
C ALA A 114 -6.90 20.75 10.50
#